data_AF-A0A7Y8HWN3-F1
#
_entry.id   AF-A0A7Y8HWN3-F1
#
_cell.length_a   1.000
_cell.length_b   1.000
_cell.length_c   1.000
_cell.angle_alpha   90.00
_cell.angle_beta   90.00
_cell.angle_gamma   90.00
#
_symmetry.space_group_name_H-M   'P 1'
#
loop_
_entity.id
_entity.type
_entity.pdbx_description
1 polymer ?
#
loop_
_entity_poly.entity_id
_entity_poly.type
_entity_poly.pdbx_seq_one_letter_code
_entity_poly.pdbx_strand_id
1 'polypeptide(L)'
;MRRIMFAVICIAVFICVSNYAMAIPSSPPPPGKVWIEQEGEWILVSAPPGDGPYIWKDGKWIIDPTPPPSNSEWIPGHWTSNGWVKGHWEVVPSPGPGTHWVPGHWEHGKWIAGHWAGKPKSGEHWVPGHRGPGGRWIPGHWK
;
A
#
# COMPACT_ATOMS: atom_id res chain seq x y z
N MET A 1 34.10 7.70 42.05
CA MET A 1 32.68 7.26 42.04
C MET A 1 31.81 7.98 40.99
N ARG A 2 32.09 9.24 40.61
CA ARG A 2 31.24 10.02 39.66
C ARG A 2 31.32 9.61 38.18
N ARG A 3 32.38 8.89 37.76
CA ARG A 3 32.57 8.44 36.35
C ARG A 3 31.89 7.10 36.03
N ILE A 4 31.64 6.26 37.03
CA ILE A 4 30.99 4.94 36.84
C ILE A 4 29.48 5.10 36.67
N MET A 5 28.88 6.11 37.32
CA MET A 5 27.44 6.39 37.24
C MET A 5 26.98 6.89 35.87
N PHE A 6 27.83 7.61 35.11
CA PHE A 6 27.52 8.06 33.75
C PHE A 6 27.54 6.91 32.73
N ALA A 7 28.44 5.92 32.90
CA ALA A 7 28.54 4.78 31.97
C ALA A 7 27.33 3.84 32.07
N VAL A 8 26.77 3.65 33.27
CA VAL A 8 25.58 2.81 33.47
C VAL A 8 24.31 3.48 32.91
N ILE A 9 24.20 4.81 32.98
CA ILE A 9 23.08 5.55 32.39
C ILE A 9 23.13 5.50 30.85
N CYS A 10 24.31 5.61 30.23
CA CYS A 10 24.42 5.50 28.77
C CYS A 10 24.10 4.08 28.26
N ILE A 11 24.46 3.03 29.00
CA ILE A 11 24.14 1.64 28.62
C ILE A 11 22.64 1.34 28.85
N ALA A 12 22.03 1.88 29.91
CA ALA A 12 20.59 1.76 30.13
C ALA A 12 19.78 2.52 29.07
N VAL A 13 20.23 3.71 28.65
CA VAL A 13 19.61 4.45 27.55
C VAL A 13 19.78 3.67 26.23
N PHE A 14 20.94 3.09 25.95
CA PHE A 14 21.16 2.30 24.72
C PHE A 14 20.28 1.04 24.64
N ILE A 15 20.01 0.37 25.77
CA ILE A 15 19.14 -0.81 25.84
C ILE A 15 17.64 -0.42 25.77
N CYS A 16 17.28 0.80 26.18
CA CYS A 16 15.91 1.30 26.04
C CYS A 16 15.55 1.79 24.63
N VAL A 17 16.53 2.12 23.78
CA VAL A 17 16.27 2.44 22.35
C VAL A 17 16.40 1.24 21.41
N SER A 18 17.01 0.12 21.84
CA SER A 18 17.31 -0.99 20.93
C SER A 18 16.15 -1.96 20.67
N ASN A 19 15.01 -1.83 21.36
CA ASN A 19 13.86 -2.72 21.16
C ASN A 19 12.71 -2.10 20.35
N TYR A 20 12.84 -0.87 19.87
CA TYR A 20 12.03 -0.40 18.74
C TYR A 20 12.61 -0.97 17.43
N ALA A 21 12.75 -2.29 17.38
CA ALA A 21 12.92 -2.98 16.12
C ALA A 21 11.57 -2.84 15.41
N MET A 22 11.50 -1.82 14.55
CA MET A 22 10.47 -1.50 13.56
C MET A 22 10.31 -2.67 12.59
N ALA A 23 9.91 -3.83 13.09
CA ALA A 23 9.91 -5.06 12.33
C ALA A 23 8.71 -5.04 11.39
N ILE A 24 8.98 -4.84 10.10
CA ILE A 24 8.02 -5.15 9.03
C ILE A 24 7.48 -6.56 9.29
N PRO A 25 6.17 -6.80 9.12
CA PRO A 25 5.59 -8.11 9.38
C PRO A 25 6.37 -9.21 8.67
N SER A 26 6.63 -10.31 9.37
CA SER A 26 7.48 -11.41 8.89
C SER A 26 6.72 -12.48 8.09
N SER A 27 5.39 -12.40 8.05
CA SER A 27 4.53 -13.34 7.31
C SER A 27 3.35 -12.63 6.62
N PRO A 28 2.84 -13.19 5.51
CA PRO A 28 1.65 -12.67 4.85
C PRO A 28 0.47 -12.67 5.82
N PRO A 29 -0.42 -11.66 5.74
CA PRO A 29 -1.63 -11.68 6.54
C PRO A 29 -2.50 -12.89 6.13
N PRO A 30 -3.28 -13.47 7.06
CA PRO A 30 -4.29 -14.47 6.71
C PRO A 30 -5.30 -13.95 5.67
N PRO A 31 -6.04 -14.84 4.98
CA PRO A 31 -7.09 -14.44 4.06
C PRO A 31 -8.07 -13.45 4.70
N GLY A 32 -8.38 -12.36 4.00
CA GLY A 32 -9.28 -11.31 4.48
C GLY A 32 -8.70 -10.40 5.57
N LYS A 33 -7.41 -10.49 5.86
CA LYS A 33 -6.69 -9.59 6.78
C LYS A 33 -5.64 -8.77 6.04
N VAL A 34 -5.26 -7.65 6.63
CA VAL A 34 -4.13 -6.81 6.20
C VAL A 34 -3.36 -6.30 7.41
N TRP A 35 -2.08 -6.00 7.20
CA TRP A 35 -1.25 -5.36 8.20
C TRP A 35 -1.40 -3.83 8.12
N ILE A 36 -1.55 -3.20 9.28
CA ILE A 36 -1.59 -1.74 9.42
C ILE A 36 -0.54 -1.30 10.41
N GLU A 37 0.26 -0.32 10.02
CA GLU A 37 1.20 0.35 10.90
C GLU A 37 0.46 1.45 11.67
N GLN A 38 0.50 1.35 13.00
CA GLN A 38 -0.05 2.32 13.93
C GLN A 38 1.00 2.60 15.00
N GLU A 39 1.49 3.84 15.06
CA GLU A 39 2.44 4.29 16.10
C GLU A 39 3.73 3.44 16.18
N GLY A 40 4.19 2.91 15.04
CA GLY A 40 5.38 2.07 14.95
C GLY A 40 5.13 0.58 15.22
N GLU A 41 3.89 0.19 15.53
CA GLU A 41 3.48 -1.21 15.66
C GLU A 41 2.65 -1.67 14.46
N TRP A 42 2.81 -2.93 14.07
CA TRP A 42 2.01 -3.55 13.02
C TRP A 42 0.87 -4.37 13.62
N ILE A 43 -0.37 -3.96 13.37
CA ILE A 43 -1.57 -4.67 13.80
C ILE A 43 -2.25 -5.38 12.64
N LEU A 44 -2.86 -6.54 12.92
CA LEU A 44 -3.71 -7.25 11.96
C LEU A 44 -5.15 -6.77 12.08
N VAL A 45 -5.68 -6.24 10.98
CA VAL A 45 -7.08 -5.81 10.89
C VAL A 45 -7.79 -6.52 9.74
N SER A 46 -9.12 -6.52 9.77
CA SER A 46 -9.92 -6.97 8.63
C SER A 46 -9.62 -6.11 7.41
N ALA A 47 -9.51 -6.73 6.25
CA ALA A 47 -9.26 -6.04 4.98
C ALA A 47 -10.33 -4.94 4.74
N PRO A 48 -9.95 -3.85 4.04
CA PRO A 48 -10.92 -2.83 3.67
C PRO A 48 -12.03 -3.43 2.78
N PRO A 49 -13.19 -2.76 2.69
CA PRO A 49 -14.32 -3.28 1.93
C PRO A 49 -14.10 -3.30 0.41
N GLY A 50 -12.95 -2.83 -0.08
CA GLY A 50 -12.52 -3.00 -1.47
C GLY A 50 -11.07 -2.59 -1.70
N ASP A 51 -10.64 -2.64 -2.95
CA ASP A 51 -9.29 -2.27 -3.40
C ASP A 51 -9.12 -0.76 -3.64
N GLY A 52 -9.99 0.07 -3.05
CA GLY A 52 -9.91 1.53 -3.15
C GLY A 52 -8.87 2.16 -2.24
N PRO A 53 -8.63 3.47 -2.37
CA PRO A 53 -7.73 4.21 -1.50
C PRO A 53 -8.38 4.34 -0.11
N TYR A 54 -8.12 3.33 0.72
CA TYR A 54 -8.58 3.27 2.10
C TYR A 54 -7.43 3.59 3.05
N ILE A 55 -7.71 4.45 4.02
CA ILE A 55 -6.82 4.73 5.15
C ILE A 55 -7.46 4.19 6.43
N TRP A 56 -6.63 3.64 7.31
CA TRP A 56 -7.06 3.19 8.64
C TRP A 56 -6.97 4.37 9.61
N LYS A 57 -8.10 4.73 10.22
CA LYS A 57 -8.18 5.85 11.17
C LYS A 57 -9.22 5.55 12.24
N ASP A 58 -8.86 5.77 13.50
CA ASP A 58 -9.77 5.61 14.65
C ASP A 58 -10.47 4.24 14.68
N GLY A 59 -9.71 3.17 14.39
CA GLY A 59 -10.20 1.79 14.42
C GLY A 59 -11.13 1.39 13.26
N LYS A 60 -11.20 2.19 12.19
CA LYS A 60 -12.03 1.91 11.01
C LYS A 60 -11.33 2.28 9.71
N TRP A 61 -11.77 1.63 8.63
CA TRP A 61 -11.46 2.06 7.28
C TRP A 61 -12.28 3.28 6.90
N ILE A 62 -11.61 4.30 6.39
CA ILE A 62 -12.24 5.44 5.73
C ILE A 62 -11.65 5.59 4.33
N ILE A 63 -12.44 6.13 3.41
CA ILE A 63 -11.96 6.49 2.08
C ILE A 63 -10.99 7.65 2.23
N ASP A 64 -9.84 7.56 1.58
CA ASP A 64 -8.90 8.66 1.45
C ASP A 64 -9.58 9.78 0.65
N PRO A 65 -9.84 10.96 1.25
CA PRO A 65 -10.47 12.06 0.55
C PRO A 65 -9.50 12.78 -0.41
N THR A 66 -8.22 12.42 -0.38
CA THR A 66 -7.21 13.03 -1.25
C THR A 66 -7.51 12.66 -2.71
N PRO A 67 -7.63 13.65 -3.62
CA PRO A 67 -7.79 13.35 -5.03
C PRO A 67 -6.64 12.44 -5.54
N PRO A 68 -6.93 11.48 -6.43
CA PRO A 68 -5.89 10.63 -6.98
C PRO A 68 -4.83 11.50 -7.69
N PRO A 69 -3.53 11.22 -7.49
CA PRO A 69 -2.50 11.86 -8.27
C PRO A 69 -2.71 11.62 -9.77
N SER A 70 -2.30 12.60 -10.58
CA SER A 70 -2.39 12.48 -12.04
C SER A 70 -1.61 11.26 -12.53
N ASN A 71 -2.21 10.49 -13.44
CA ASN A 71 -1.62 9.28 -14.02
C ASN A 71 -1.22 8.22 -12.98
N SER A 72 -1.95 8.12 -11.87
CA SER A 72 -1.65 7.14 -10.80
C SER A 72 -2.80 6.20 -10.46
N GLU A 73 -2.46 4.92 -10.33
CA GLU A 73 -3.34 3.87 -9.82
C GLU A 73 -3.13 3.72 -8.31
N TRP A 74 -4.21 3.46 -7.57
CA TRP A 74 -4.09 3.03 -6.18
C TRP A 74 -3.78 1.54 -6.14
N ILE A 75 -2.68 1.20 -5.48
CA ILE A 75 -2.26 -0.17 -5.20
C ILE A 75 -2.67 -0.51 -3.76
N PRO A 76 -3.58 -1.48 -3.54
CA PRO A 76 -3.90 -1.96 -2.21
C PRO A 76 -2.67 -2.52 -1.49
N GLY A 77 -2.74 -2.52 -0.15
CA GLY A 77 -1.73 -3.20 0.65
C GLY A 77 -1.59 -4.66 0.25
N HIS A 78 -0.35 -5.10 0.04
CA HIS A 78 -0.06 -6.43 -0.51
C HIS A 78 1.24 -7.01 0.04
N TRP A 79 1.34 -8.33 -0.06
CA TRP A 79 2.53 -9.07 0.35
C TRP A 79 3.50 -9.25 -0.82
N THR A 80 4.80 -9.11 -0.53
CA THR A 80 5.90 -9.32 -1.48
C THR A 80 6.96 -10.26 -0.88
N SER A 81 8.00 -10.61 -1.65
CA SER A 81 9.16 -11.34 -1.14
C SER A 81 9.93 -10.57 -0.04
N ASN A 82 9.76 -9.24 0.02
CA ASN A 82 10.46 -8.35 0.95
C ASN A 82 9.57 -7.97 2.14
N GLY A 83 8.39 -8.57 2.27
CA GLY A 83 7.43 -8.29 3.32
C GLY A 83 6.20 -7.51 2.85
N TRP A 84 5.47 -6.96 3.83
CA TRP A 84 4.24 -6.21 3.60
C TRP A 84 4.51 -4.82 3.04
N VAL A 85 3.77 -4.46 2.00
CA VAL A 85 3.77 -3.13 1.40
C VAL A 85 2.44 -2.47 1.72
N LYS A 86 2.48 -1.30 2.37
CA LYS A 86 1.29 -0.48 2.63
C LYS A 86 0.66 -0.03 1.31
N GLY A 87 -0.66 0.14 1.29
CA GLY A 87 -1.33 0.71 0.12
C GLY A 87 -0.78 2.08 -0.24
N HIS A 88 -0.61 2.34 -1.54
CA HIS A 88 0.04 3.54 -2.06
C HIS A 88 -0.43 3.85 -3.48
N TRP A 89 -0.17 5.08 -3.92
CA TRP A 89 -0.33 5.48 -5.31
C TRP A 89 0.92 5.15 -6.11
N GLU A 90 0.75 4.58 -7.29
CA GLU A 90 1.84 4.28 -8.22
C GLU A 90 1.57 4.98 -9.55
N VAL A 91 2.60 5.62 -10.12
CA VAL A 91 2.50 6.26 -11.43
C VAL A 91 2.47 5.19 -12.51
N VAL A 92 1.50 5.30 -13.42
CA VAL A 92 1.36 4.43 -14.57
C VAL A 92 1.81 5.19 -15.82
N PRO A 93 2.97 4.83 -16.43
CA PRO A 93 3.47 5.51 -17.61
C PRO A 93 2.47 5.48 -18.78
N SER A 94 2.44 6.55 -19.57
CA SER A 94 1.63 6.58 -20.79
C SER A 94 2.09 5.49 -21.77
N PRO A 95 1.17 4.69 -22.32
CA PRO A 95 1.50 3.63 -23.27
C PRO A 95 1.82 4.15 -24.68
N GLY A 96 1.56 5.43 -24.96
CA GLY A 96 1.92 6.07 -26.22
C GLY A 96 0.87 7.05 -26.76
N PRO A 97 1.02 7.47 -28.02
CA PRO A 97 0.09 8.39 -28.67
C PRO A 97 -1.33 7.81 -28.74
N GLY A 98 -2.35 8.66 -28.57
CA GLY A 98 -3.75 8.27 -28.72
C GLY A 98 -4.42 7.71 -27.46
N THR A 99 -3.70 7.67 -26.32
CA THR A 99 -4.28 7.29 -25.03
C THR A 99 -4.49 8.50 -24.12
N HIS A 100 -5.49 8.42 -23.26
CA HIS A 100 -5.74 9.40 -22.21
C HIS A 100 -5.98 8.71 -20.87
N TRP A 101 -5.60 9.37 -19.79
CA TRP A 101 -5.77 8.85 -18.45
C TRP A 101 -7.19 9.10 -17.97
N VAL A 102 -7.83 8.05 -17.45
CA VAL A 102 -9.09 8.14 -16.71
C VAL A 102 -8.73 8.08 -15.22
N PRO A 103 -8.93 9.16 -14.46
CA PRO A 103 -8.69 9.16 -13.03
C PRO A 103 -9.49 8.07 -12.32
N GLY A 104 -8.91 7.49 -11.28
CA GLY A 104 -9.65 6.58 -10.41
C GLY A 104 -10.82 7.30 -9.76
N HIS A 105 -11.97 6.63 -9.68
CA HIS A 105 -13.19 7.22 -9.16
C HIS A 105 -14.11 6.17 -8.55
N TRP A 106 -15.06 6.61 -7.74
CA TRP A 106 -16.10 5.76 -7.20
C TRP A 106 -17.27 5.68 -8.17
N GLU A 107 -17.66 4.47 -8.54
CA GLU A 107 -18.82 4.19 -9.37
C GLU A 107 -19.67 3.11 -8.68
N HIS A 108 -20.95 3.40 -8.41
CA HIS A 108 -21.89 2.48 -7.76
C HIS A 108 -21.37 1.84 -6.45
N GLY A 109 -20.62 2.59 -5.64
CA GLY A 109 -20.05 2.09 -4.37
C GLY A 109 -18.80 1.22 -4.51
N LYS A 110 -18.26 1.09 -5.73
CA LYS A 110 -17.01 0.40 -6.03
C LYS A 110 -15.95 1.39 -6.49
N TRP A 111 -14.71 1.21 -6.02
CA TRP A 111 -13.59 1.96 -6.56
C TRP A 111 -13.21 1.41 -7.93
N ILE A 112 -13.19 2.28 -8.92
CA ILE A 112 -12.63 2.02 -10.23
C ILE A 112 -11.21 2.58 -10.22
N ALA A 113 -10.23 1.69 -10.33
CA ALA A 113 -8.83 2.10 -10.43
C ALA A 113 -8.62 3.00 -11.65
N GLY A 114 -7.72 3.98 -11.51
CA GLY A 114 -7.32 4.81 -12.64
C GLY A 114 -6.68 3.95 -13.73
N HIS A 115 -6.94 4.30 -14.98
CA HIS A 115 -6.50 3.49 -16.11
C HIS A 115 -6.26 4.33 -17.36
N TRP A 116 -5.48 3.78 -18.28
CA TRP A 116 -5.36 4.33 -19.62
C TRP A 116 -6.52 3.86 -20.48
N ALA A 117 -7.22 4.81 -21.11
CA ALA A 117 -8.25 4.57 -22.11
C ALA A 117 -7.76 5.01 -23.50
N GLY A 118 -8.39 4.47 -24.54
CA GLY A 118 -8.03 4.70 -25.94
C GLY A 118 -7.57 3.42 -26.63
N LYS A 119 -6.89 3.57 -27.76
CA LYS A 119 -6.43 2.45 -28.60
C LYS A 119 -4.91 2.48 -28.69
N PRO A 120 -4.18 1.65 -27.93
CA PRO A 120 -2.74 1.50 -28.12
C PRO A 120 -2.44 0.74 -29.41
N LYS A 121 -1.20 0.28 -29.58
CA LYS A 121 -0.76 -0.46 -30.76
C LYS A 121 -1.70 -1.65 -31.04
N SER A 122 -1.83 -2.00 -32.32
CA SER A 122 -2.86 -2.92 -32.83
C SER A 122 -2.93 -4.25 -32.06
N GLY A 123 -4.04 -4.46 -31.32
CA GLY A 123 -4.41 -5.75 -30.72
C GLY A 123 -4.39 -5.78 -29.18
N GLU A 124 -3.83 -4.79 -28.51
CA GLU A 124 -3.73 -4.75 -27.05
C GLU A 124 -5.00 -4.22 -26.36
N HIS A 125 -5.30 -4.72 -25.16
CA HIS A 125 -6.37 -4.23 -24.27
C HIS A 125 -5.85 -3.96 -22.85
N TRP A 126 -6.44 -2.98 -22.16
CA TRP A 126 -6.01 -2.62 -20.81
C TRP A 126 -6.57 -3.62 -19.82
N VAL A 127 -5.70 -4.18 -19.00
CA VAL A 127 -6.03 -5.02 -17.85
C VAL A 127 -5.84 -4.16 -16.60
N PRO A 128 -6.92 -3.82 -15.87
CA PRO A 128 -6.81 -3.13 -14.58
C PRO A 128 -5.93 -3.89 -13.60
N GLY A 129 -5.37 -3.16 -12.62
CA GLY A 129 -4.63 -3.79 -11.54
C GLY A 129 -5.50 -4.81 -10.81
N HIS A 130 -4.92 -5.95 -10.47
CA HIS A 130 -5.65 -7.07 -9.88
C HIS A 130 -4.77 -7.91 -8.96
N ARG A 131 -5.41 -8.70 -8.11
CA ARG A 131 -4.71 -9.67 -7.26
C ARG A 131 -4.35 -10.90 -8.07
N GLY A 132 -3.06 -11.20 -8.12
CA GLY A 132 -2.52 -12.46 -8.61
C GLY A 132 -2.55 -13.56 -7.53
N PRO A 133 -2.00 -14.74 -7.85
CA PRO A 133 -1.87 -15.84 -6.90
C PRO A 133 -1.13 -15.42 -5.63
N GLY A 134 -1.60 -15.89 -4.46
CA GLY A 134 -0.98 -15.58 -3.16
C GLY A 134 -1.24 -14.15 -2.64
N GLY A 135 -2.16 -13.40 -3.25
CA GLY A 135 -2.54 -12.05 -2.79
C GLY A 135 -1.57 -10.95 -3.22
N ARG A 136 -0.62 -11.26 -4.11
CA ARG A 136 0.26 -10.28 -4.75
C ARG A 136 -0.55 -9.33 -5.62
N TRP A 137 -0.30 -8.03 -5.56
CA TRP A 137 -0.86 -7.08 -6.51
C TRP A 137 -0.09 -7.11 -7.83
N ILE A 138 -0.82 -7.14 -8.94
CA ILE A 138 -0.31 -6.95 -10.29
C ILE A 138 -0.85 -5.59 -10.74
N PRO A 139 0.02 -4.57 -10.94
CA PRO A 139 -0.41 -3.27 -11.46
C PRO A 139 -1.09 -3.39 -12.82
N GLY A 140 -1.93 -2.41 -13.14
CA GLY A 140 -2.59 -2.34 -14.44
C GLY A 140 -1.57 -2.33 -15.59
N HIS A 141 -1.87 -3.05 -16.66
CA HIS A 141 -0.99 -3.20 -17.82
C HIS A 141 -1.78 -3.50 -19.09
N TRP A 142 -1.16 -3.26 -20.24
CA TRP A 142 -1.71 -3.68 -21.54
C TRP A 142 -1.34 -5.13 -21.84
N LYS A 143 -2.26 -5.87 -22.46
CA LYS A 143 -2.09 -7.28 -22.86
C LYS A 143 -2.63 -7.55 -24.26
#